data_AF-A0A453RL13-F1
#
_entry.id   AF-A0A453RL13-F1
#
_cell.length_a   1.000
_cell.length_b   1.000
_cell.length_c   1.000
_cell.angle_alpha   90.00
_cell.angle_beta   90.00
_cell.angle_gamma   90.00
#
_symmetry.space_group_name_H-M   'P 1'
#
loop_
_entity.id
_entity.type
_entity.pdbx_description
1 polymer ?
#
loop_
_entity_poly.entity_id
_entity_poly.type
_entity_poly.pdbx_seq_one_letter_code
_entity_poly.pdbx_strand_id
1 'polypeptide(L)'
;MKGNLPVHNSMDVLAAAALSYGNEEGPKLVHRLDRDTSGLLLMGRTRESFTRLHWLFTSIKLARTASQAWNAACESYLQRYWALVIGTPTESEGIISAPLTKVLLDDGKAERVILAHPSGIDGAQEAVTEYRVMGPTINGCSWIELRPLTGRKHQVVSRYLINSYWRNTFL
;
A
#
# COMPACT_ATOMS: atom_id res chain seq x y z
N MET A 1 -7.51 -8.38 16.19
CA MET A 1 -8.00 -7.14 15.54
C MET A 1 -7.29 -5.95 16.15
N LYS A 2 -6.56 -5.14 15.37
CA LYS A 2 -6.18 -3.77 15.76
C LYS A 2 -6.76 -2.81 14.73
N GLY A 3 -7.91 -2.25 15.06
CA GLY A 3 -8.71 -1.34 14.24
C GLY A 3 -10.01 -1.08 15.00
N ASN A 4 -10.17 0.13 15.54
CA ASN A 4 -11.19 0.53 16.50
C ASN A 4 -12.58 0.81 15.88
N LEU A 5 -12.90 0.17 14.75
CA LEU A 5 -14.20 0.29 14.10
C LEU A 5 -15.01 -1.00 14.36
N PRO A 6 -16.30 -0.92 14.68
CA PRO A 6 -17.16 -2.10 14.81
C PRO A 6 -17.35 -2.74 13.43
N VAL A 7 -16.43 -3.64 13.07
CA VAL A 7 -16.52 -4.42 11.84
C VAL A 7 -17.40 -5.63 12.13
N HIS A 8 -18.67 -5.56 11.76
CA HIS A 8 -19.63 -6.63 11.98
C HIS A 8 -19.35 -7.87 11.11
N ASN A 9 -18.81 -7.68 9.90
CA ASN A 9 -18.41 -8.75 8.98
C ASN A 9 -17.00 -8.47 8.44
N SER A 10 -15.97 -8.99 9.12
CA SER A 10 -14.60 -8.85 8.59
C SER A 10 -14.40 -9.80 7.41
N MET A 11 -13.53 -9.40 6.48
CA MET A 11 -13.16 -10.24 5.34
C MET A 11 -12.56 -11.57 5.81
N ASP A 12 -11.83 -11.60 6.94
CA ASP A 12 -11.31 -12.83 7.55
C ASP A 12 -12.45 -13.80 7.93
N VAL A 13 -13.53 -13.29 8.55
CA VAL A 13 -14.68 -14.10 8.97
C VAL A 13 -15.44 -14.62 7.75
N LEU A 14 -15.69 -13.76 6.75
CA LEU A 14 -16.37 -14.16 5.51
C LEU A 14 -15.56 -15.20 4.73
N ALA A 15 -14.24 -15.01 4.63
CA ALA A 15 -13.36 -15.94 3.94
C ALA A 15 -13.29 -17.28 4.66
N ALA A 16 -13.25 -17.31 6.00
CA ALA A 16 -13.31 -18.55 6.76
C ALA A 16 -14.65 -19.27 6.60
N ALA A 17 -15.76 -18.55 6.50
CA ALA A 17 -17.07 -19.18 6.28
C ALA A 17 -17.22 -19.75 4.86
N ALA A 18 -16.78 -19.01 3.83
CA ALA A 18 -17.08 -19.33 2.44
C ALA A 18 -15.95 -20.02 1.66
N LEU A 19 -14.69 -19.89 2.10
CA LEU A 19 -13.50 -20.26 1.32
C LEU A 19 -12.60 -21.27 2.03
N SER A 20 -13.11 -22.00 3.02
CA SER A 20 -12.33 -23.03 3.74
C SER A 20 -12.09 -24.31 2.91
N TYR A 21 -12.99 -24.64 1.98
CA TYR A 21 -12.86 -25.80 1.08
C TYR A 21 -12.45 -27.10 1.79
N GLY A 22 -13.03 -27.40 2.96
CA GLY A 22 -12.75 -28.61 3.73
C GLY A 22 -11.49 -28.56 4.62
N ASN A 23 -10.78 -27.44 4.70
CA ASN A 23 -9.70 -27.25 5.68
C ASN A 23 -10.26 -26.88 7.06
N GLU A 24 -9.50 -27.21 8.11
CA GLU A 24 -9.84 -26.86 9.50
C GLU A 24 -9.87 -25.35 9.74
N GLU A 25 -8.96 -24.62 9.11
CA GLU A 25 -8.89 -23.16 9.16
C GLU A 25 -9.16 -22.56 7.79
N GLY A 26 -9.87 -21.43 7.79
CA GLY A 26 -10.06 -20.60 6.61
C GLY A 26 -8.79 -19.89 6.13
N PRO A 27 -8.77 -19.40 4.88
CA PRO A 27 -7.66 -18.66 4.35
C PRO A 27 -7.46 -17.34 5.10
N LYS A 28 -6.19 -16.93 5.29
CA LYS A 28 -5.79 -15.74 6.07
C LYS A 28 -5.33 -14.61 5.16
N LEU A 29 -5.74 -13.38 5.47
CA LEU A 29 -5.33 -12.17 4.74
C LEU A 29 -3.82 -11.91 4.84
N VAL A 30 -3.13 -11.90 3.71
CA VAL A 30 -1.67 -11.64 3.64
C VAL A 30 -1.35 -10.17 3.84
N HIS A 31 -2.16 -9.30 3.23
CA HIS A 31 -2.04 -7.85 3.32
C HIS A 31 -3.43 -7.23 3.41
N ARG A 32 -3.46 -5.91 3.59
CA ARG A 32 -4.71 -5.13 3.65
C ARG A 32 -4.71 -4.11 2.52
N LEU A 33 -5.92 -3.73 2.11
CA LEU A 33 -6.17 -2.54 1.30
C LEU A 33 -6.76 -1.48 2.23
N ASP A 34 -6.43 -0.22 1.97
CA ASP A 34 -7.08 0.89 2.64
C ASP A 34 -8.56 0.93 2.26
N ARG A 35 -9.41 1.44 3.15
CA ARG A 35 -10.88 1.39 2.99
C ARG A 35 -11.36 1.93 1.65
N ASP A 36 -10.73 3.00 1.19
CA ASP A 36 -11.12 3.74 -0.01
C ASP A 36 -10.27 3.33 -1.24
N THR A 37 -9.59 2.18 -1.15
CA THR A 37 -8.73 1.61 -2.21
C THR A 37 -9.28 0.27 -2.71
N SER A 38 -9.58 0.20 -4.01
CA SER A 38 -9.86 -1.06 -4.69
C SER A 38 -8.57 -1.74 -5.17
N GLY A 39 -8.57 -3.06 -5.32
CA GLY A 39 -7.44 -3.75 -5.93
C GLY A 39 -7.41 -5.25 -5.67
N LEU A 40 -6.23 -5.83 -5.90
CA LEU A 40 -5.94 -7.23 -5.62
C LEU A 40 -5.79 -7.44 -4.11
N LEU A 41 -6.44 -8.48 -3.59
CA LEU A 41 -6.33 -8.89 -2.19
C LEU A 41 -5.85 -10.34 -2.16
N LEU A 42 -4.72 -10.58 -1.51
CA LEU A 42 -4.12 -11.91 -1.45
C LEU A 42 -4.39 -12.60 -0.10
N MET A 43 -4.73 -13.89 -0.16
CA MET A 43 -4.96 -14.74 1.00
C MET A 43 -4.12 -16.01 0.93
N GLY A 44 -3.52 -16.39 2.06
CA GLY A 44 -2.83 -17.66 2.22
C GLY A 44 -3.81 -18.73 2.70
N ARG A 45 -4.00 -19.78 1.90
CA ARG A 45 -4.91 -20.89 2.24
C ARG A 45 -4.37 -21.77 3.37
N THR A 46 -3.08 -22.07 3.32
CA THR A 46 -2.38 -22.83 4.37
C THR A 46 -1.49 -21.91 5.19
N ARG A 47 -1.15 -22.31 6.42
CA ARG A 47 -0.20 -21.57 7.27
C ARG A 47 1.13 -21.32 6.57
N GLU A 48 1.63 -22.29 5.82
CA GLU A 48 2.87 -22.17 5.04
C GLU A 48 2.73 -21.11 3.92
N SER A 49 1.66 -21.18 3.12
CA SER A 49 1.41 -20.21 2.05
C SER A 49 1.24 -18.79 2.60
N PHE A 50 0.51 -18.64 3.71
CA PHE A 50 0.35 -17.36 4.39
C PHE A 50 1.70 -16.80 4.83
N THR A 51 2.55 -17.62 5.46
CA THR A 51 3.86 -17.18 5.96
C THR A 51 4.75 -16.71 4.81
N ARG A 52 4.85 -17.50 3.73
CA ARG A 52 5.66 -17.15 2.56
C ARG A 52 5.20 -15.87 1.88
N LEU A 53 3.88 -15.74 1.67
CA LEU A 53 3.31 -14.56 1.05
C LEU A 53 3.43 -13.34 1.97
N HIS A 54 3.28 -13.50 3.28
CA HIS A 54 3.46 -12.41 4.23
C HIS A 54 4.90 -11.87 4.21
N TRP A 55 5.89 -12.77 4.11
CA TRP A 55 7.27 -12.36 3.90
C TRP A 55 7.47 -11.65 2.55
N LEU A 56 6.82 -12.09 1.47
CA LEU A 56 6.90 -11.38 0.18
C LEU A 56 6.50 -9.90 0.28
N PHE A 57 5.48 -9.58 1.08
CA PHE A 57 5.01 -8.20 1.29
C PHE A 57 5.85 -7.41 2.30
N THR A 58 6.58 -8.07 3.20
CA THR A 58 7.33 -7.41 4.28
C THR A 58 8.82 -7.31 4.00
N SER A 59 9.43 -8.40 3.51
CA SER A 59 10.84 -8.50 3.16
C SER A 59 11.08 -9.69 2.21
N ILE A 60 11.42 -9.37 0.96
CA ILE A 60 11.78 -10.37 -0.07
C ILE A 60 12.92 -11.29 0.40
N LYS A 61 13.86 -10.78 1.22
CA LYS A 61 14.96 -11.59 1.78
C LYS A 61 14.44 -12.75 2.64
N LEU A 62 13.40 -12.51 3.44
CA LEU A 62 12.76 -13.53 4.28
C LEU A 62 11.93 -14.51 3.44
N ALA A 63 11.45 -14.09 2.27
CA ALA A 63 10.63 -14.91 1.40
C ALA A 63 11.45 -15.96 0.64
N ARG A 64 12.79 -15.88 0.58
CA ARG A 64 13.63 -16.81 -0.19
C ARG A 64 13.55 -18.23 0.36
N THR A 65 13.55 -19.20 -0.54
CA THR A 65 13.52 -20.63 -0.21
C THR A 65 14.54 -21.41 -1.04
N ALA A 66 14.60 -22.73 -0.89
CA ALA A 66 15.37 -23.60 -1.77
C ALA A 66 14.80 -23.68 -3.21
N SER A 67 13.56 -23.22 -3.43
CA SER A 67 12.93 -23.24 -4.76
C SER A 67 13.40 -22.06 -5.61
N GLN A 68 14.11 -22.38 -6.70
CA GLN A 68 14.56 -21.39 -7.67
C GLN A 68 13.40 -20.68 -8.38
N ALA A 69 12.35 -21.43 -8.75
CA ALA A 69 11.16 -20.87 -9.37
C ALA A 69 10.45 -19.86 -8.45
N TRP A 70 10.37 -20.17 -7.16
CA TRP A 70 9.79 -19.24 -6.17
C TRP A 70 10.65 -17.99 -6.00
N ASN A 71 11.97 -18.14 -5.93
CA ASN A 71 12.87 -17.01 -5.77
C ASN A 71 12.82 -16.07 -6.98
N ALA A 72 12.75 -16.62 -8.20
CA ALA A 72 12.58 -15.83 -9.42
C ALA A 72 11.24 -15.07 -9.43
N ALA A 73 10.15 -15.71 -8.95
CA ALA A 73 8.86 -15.04 -8.78
C ALA A 73 8.92 -13.91 -7.73
N CYS A 74 9.63 -14.12 -6.62
CA CYS A 74 9.84 -13.09 -5.60
C CYS A 74 10.63 -11.89 -6.15
N GLU A 75 11.63 -12.13 -6.98
CA GLU A 75 12.44 -11.06 -7.60
C GLU A 75 11.65 -10.27 -8.66
N SER A 76 10.65 -10.90 -9.28
CA SER A 76 9.76 -10.27 -10.26
C SER A 76 8.55 -9.57 -9.62
N TYR A 77 8.39 -9.69 -8.30
CA TYR A 77 7.25 -9.11 -7.59
C TYR A 77 7.33 -7.58 -7.53
N LEU A 78 6.25 -6.92 -7.96
CA LEU A 78 6.10 -5.47 -7.91
C LEU A 78 4.66 -5.14 -7.51
N GLN A 79 4.50 -4.13 -6.67
CA GLN A 79 3.18 -3.54 -6.42
C GLN A 79 2.97 -2.39 -7.40
N ARG A 80 1.85 -2.42 -8.13
CA ARG A 80 1.43 -1.35 -9.02
C ARG A 80 0.04 -0.90 -8.63
N TYR A 81 -0.13 0.42 -8.53
CA TYR A 81 -1.40 1.06 -8.27
C TYR A 81 -1.67 2.03 -9.38
N TRP A 82 -2.93 2.15 -9.77
CA TRP A 82 -3.37 3.17 -10.68
C TRP A 82 -4.22 4.19 -9.94
N ALA A 83 -3.98 5.46 -10.23
CA ALA A 83 -4.69 6.57 -9.62
C ALA A 83 -5.05 7.61 -10.68
N LEU A 84 -6.23 8.19 -10.51
CA LEU A 84 -6.60 9.42 -11.18
C LEU A 84 -6.25 10.59 -10.24
N VAL A 85 -5.38 11.48 -10.69
CA VAL A 85 -4.93 12.63 -9.90
C VAL A 85 -5.34 13.93 -10.57
N ILE A 86 -5.59 14.95 -9.74
CA ILE A 86 -5.88 16.30 -10.22
C ILE A 86 -4.56 16.99 -10.55
N GLY A 87 -4.48 17.63 -11.70
CA GLY A 87 -3.29 18.26 -12.27
C GLY A 87 -2.52 17.36 -13.24
N THR A 88 -1.45 17.91 -13.80
CA THR A 88 -0.58 17.24 -14.76
C THR A 88 0.84 17.23 -14.26
N PRO A 89 1.46 16.05 -14.16
CA PRO A 89 2.88 15.97 -13.93
C PRO A 89 3.72 16.71 -14.96
N THR A 90 4.71 17.50 -14.52
CA THR A 90 5.65 18.16 -15.43
C THR A 90 6.41 17.14 -16.25
N GLU A 91 6.87 16.07 -15.60
CA GLU A 91 7.56 14.95 -16.22
C GLU A 91 6.62 13.74 -16.36
N SER A 92 6.77 12.98 -17.44
CA SER A 92 5.94 11.78 -17.67
C SER A 92 6.27 10.62 -16.73
N GLU A 93 7.42 10.66 -16.06
CA GLU A 93 7.83 9.68 -15.05
C GLU A 93 8.81 10.31 -14.05
N GLY A 94 8.92 9.72 -12.86
CA GLY A 94 9.85 10.19 -11.84
C GLY A 94 9.67 9.53 -10.48
N ILE A 95 10.27 10.12 -9.45
CA ILE A 95 10.24 9.62 -8.08
C ILE A 95 9.61 10.66 -7.16
N ILE A 96 8.58 10.24 -6.43
CA ILE A 96 8.00 10.97 -5.31
C ILE A 96 8.66 10.41 -4.04
N SER A 97 9.54 11.19 -3.42
CA SER A 97 10.05 10.92 -2.07
C SER A 97 9.52 11.98 -1.10
N ALA A 98 8.86 11.52 -0.04
CA ALA A 98 8.65 12.38 1.11
C ALA A 98 8.60 11.57 2.42
N PRO A 99 9.15 12.11 3.51
CA PRO A 99 9.07 11.48 4.81
C PRO A 99 7.63 11.51 5.34
N LEU A 100 7.15 10.37 5.82
CA LEU A 100 5.85 10.22 6.46
C LEU A 100 6.03 10.04 7.96
N THR A 101 5.20 10.70 8.75
CA THR A 101 5.12 10.50 10.20
C THR A 101 3.71 10.10 10.62
N LYS A 102 3.61 9.36 11.72
CA LYS A 102 2.35 8.99 12.34
C LYS A 102 2.01 9.99 13.43
N VAL A 103 0.82 10.57 13.36
CA VAL A 103 0.30 11.44 14.41
C VAL A 103 -0.92 10.78 15.03
N LEU A 104 -0.91 10.73 16.36
CA LEU A 104 -2.07 10.35 17.16
C LEU A 104 -3.02 11.55 17.20
N LEU A 105 -4.29 11.33 16.86
CA LEU A 105 -5.32 12.34 17.02
C LEU A 105 -5.71 12.48 18.50
N ASP A 106 -6.32 13.63 18.85
CA ASP A 106 -6.61 14.07 20.22
C ASP A 106 -7.42 13.08 21.07
N ASP A 107 -8.08 12.10 20.45
CA ASP A 107 -8.82 11.04 21.14
C ASP A 107 -7.97 9.81 21.52
N GLY A 108 -6.69 9.77 21.14
CA GLY A 108 -5.77 8.65 21.34
C GLY A 108 -6.18 7.35 20.63
N LYS A 109 -7.26 7.36 19.84
CA LYS A 109 -7.87 6.16 19.24
C LYS A 109 -7.65 6.08 17.74
N ALA A 110 -7.34 7.20 17.08
CA ALA A 110 -7.12 7.26 15.65
C ALA A 110 -5.69 7.74 15.30
N GLU A 111 -5.03 7.00 14.41
CA GLU A 111 -3.74 7.37 13.82
C GLU A 111 -3.96 7.93 12.42
N ARG A 112 -3.31 9.06 12.10
CA ARG A 112 -3.17 9.55 10.73
C ARG A 112 -1.72 9.55 10.30
N VAL A 113 -1.49 9.31 9.02
CA VAL A 113 -0.19 9.42 8.38
C VAL A 113 -0.16 10.77 7.65
N ILE A 114 0.81 11.62 8.01
CA ILE A 114 1.00 12.95 7.42
C ILE A 114 2.44 13.11 6.93
N LEU A 115 2.69 14.12 6.10
CA LEU A 115 4.05 14.52 5.77
C LEU A 115 4.78 14.98 7.04
N ALA A 116 6.01 14.51 7.23
CA ALA A 116 6.82 14.96 8.35
C ALA A 116 7.15 16.45 8.19
N HIS A 117 7.08 17.19 9.28
CA HIS A 117 7.45 18.61 9.29
C HIS A 117 8.98 18.76 9.07
N PRO A 118 9.45 19.77 8.32
CA PRO A 118 10.89 19.97 8.06
C PRO A 118 11.75 20.13 9.31
N SER A 119 11.14 20.52 10.42
CA SER A 119 11.80 20.71 11.73
C SER A 119 12.11 19.40 12.46
N GLY A 120 11.85 18.23 11.84
CA GLY A 120 12.18 16.92 12.41
C GLY A 120 11.22 16.54 13.53
N ILE A 121 10.21 15.73 13.19
CA ILE A 121 9.44 15.01 14.20
C ILE A 121 10.11 13.64 14.35
N ASP A 122 10.38 13.23 15.59
CA ASP A 122 10.90 11.88 15.88
C ASP A 122 10.01 10.81 15.24
N GLY A 123 10.64 9.86 14.54
CA GLY A 123 9.94 8.71 13.92
C GLY A 123 9.47 8.91 12.48
N ALA A 124 9.89 9.97 11.79
CA ALA A 124 9.66 10.12 10.36
C ALA A 124 10.32 8.97 9.55
N GLN A 125 9.56 8.37 8.64
CA GLN A 125 10.02 7.28 7.79
C GLN A 125 9.94 7.70 6.32
N GLU A 126 11.02 7.52 5.57
CA GLU A 126 11.02 7.84 4.15
C GLU A 126 10.03 6.95 3.38
N ALA A 127 9.20 7.60 2.56
CA ALA A 127 8.28 6.97 1.64
C ALA A 127 8.67 7.34 0.21
N VAL A 128 9.05 6.33 -0.59
CA VAL A 128 9.55 6.50 -1.95
C VAL A 128 8.65 5.74 -2.90
N THR A 129 8.13 6.44 -3.91
CA THR A 129 7.19 5.90 -4.89
C THR A 129 7.59 6.38 -6.28
N GLU A 130 7.86 5.46 -7.20
CA GLU A 130 8.01 5.80 -8.61
C GLU A 130 6.63 6.06 -9.21
N TYR A 131 6.54 6.99 -10.16
CA TYR A 131 5.32 7.23 -10.90
C TYR A 131 5.58 7.27 -12.41
N ARG A 132 4.54 6.95 -13.17
CA ARG A 132 4.49 7.15 -14.62
C ARG A 132 3.09 7.64 -15.04
N VAL A 133 3.04 8.66 -15.87
CA VAL A 133 1.83 9.13 -16.54
C VAL A 133 1.51 8.18 -17.69
N MET A 134 0.30 7.64 -17.71
CA MET A 134 -0.07 6.60 -18.69
C MET A 134 -0.84 7.13 -19.90
N GLY A 135 -1.17 8.42 -19.92
CA GLY A 135 -1.96 9.02 -20.98
C GLY A 135 -2.08 10.54 -20.86
N PRO A 136 -2.76 11.18 -21.82
CA PRO A 136 -2.96 12.62 -21.80
C PRO A 136 -3.82 13.03 -20.60
N THR A 137 -3.65 14.29 -20.17
CA THR A 137 -4.53 14.89 -19.17
C THR A 137 -5.89 15.17 -19.80
N ILE A 138 -6.95 14.73 -19.13
CA ILE A 138 -8.34 14.93 -19.55
C ILE A 138 -9.07 15.65 -18.42
N ASN A 139 -9.70 16.78 -18.73
CA ASN A 139 -10.43 17.61 -17.75
C ASN A 139 -9.61 18.00 -16.51
N GLY A 140 -8.31 18.28 -16.71
CA GLY A 140 -7.40 18.64 -15.62
C GLY A 140 -7.02 17.48 -14.70
N CYS A 141 -7.27 16.23 -15.10
CA CYS A 141 -6.88 15.03 -14.37
C CYS A 141 -5.92 14.17 -15.18
N SER A 142 -4.97 13.53 -14.50
CA SER A 142 -3.97 12.63 -15.10
C SER A 142 -4.12 11.21 -14.55
N TRP A 143 -4.02 10.23 -15.43
CA TRP A 143 -3.97 8.82 -15.05
C TRP A 143 -2.52 8.40 -14.83
N ILE A 144 -2.20 7.99 -13.60
CA ILE A 144 -0.84 7.65 -13.20
C ILE A 144 -0.75 6.22 -12.70
N GLU A 145 0.34 5.55 -13.06
CA GLU A 145 0.82 4.35 -12.39
C GLU A 145 1.77 4.75 -11.26
N LEU A 146 1.60 4.13 -10.10
CA LEU A 146 2.39 4.32 -8.88
C LEU A 146 3.01 2.98 -8.48
N ARG A 147 4.33 3.00 -8.22
CA ARG A 147 5.10 1.84 -7.76
C ARG A 147 5.79 2.18 -6.45
N PRO A 148 5.24 1.77 -5.29
CA PRO A 148 5.88 2.02 -4.01
C PRO A 148 7.15 1.18 -3.89
N LEU A 149 8.29 1.85 -3.68
CA LEU A 149 9.57 1.20 -3.39
C LEU A 149 9.74 0.90 -1.89
N THR A 150 8.94 1.58 -1.05
CA THR A 150 8.85 1.34 0.39
C THR A 150 7.43 0.96 0.81
N GLY A 151 7.29 0.25 1.92
CA GLY A 151 5.99 -0.28 2.41
C GLY A 151 5.37 0.52 3.55
N ARG A 152 5.31 1.86 3.46
CA ARG A 152 4.76 2.69 4.55
C ARG A 152 3.22 2.67 4.55
N LYS A 153 2.64 2.75 5.75
CA LYS A 153 1.17 2.81 5.91
C LYS A 153 0.61 4.01 5.15
N HIS A 154 -0.45 3.78 4.35
CA HIS A 154 -1.12 4.78 3.50
C HIS A 154 -0.19 5.51 2.51
N GLN A 155 0.96 4.94 2.15
CA GLN A 155 1.93 5.59 1.26
C GLN A 155 1.33 5.98 -0.10
N VAL A 156 0.70 5.03 -0.78
CA VAL A 156 0.18 5.25 -2.14
C VAL A 156 -1.09 6.11 -2.13
N VAL A 157 -1.87 6.04 -1.05
CA VAL A 157 -3.16 6.74 -0.90
C VAL A 157 -2.98 8.11 -0.23
N SER A 158 -1.76 8.45 0.20
CA SER A 158 -1.49 9.73 0.82
C SER A 158 -1.66 10.84 -0.22
N ARG A 159 -2.82 11.49 -0.17
CA ARG A 159 -3.10 12.71 -0.93
C ARG A 159 -2.02 13.76 -0.74
N TYR A 160 -1.36 13.76 0.41
CA TYR A 160 -0.25 14.66 0.69
C TYR A 160 0.99 14.36 -0.15
N LEU A 161 1.34 13.09 -0.39
CA LEU A 161 2.49 12.72 -1.23
C LEU A 161 2.27 13.12 -2.69
N ILE A 162 1.05 12.89 -3.20
CA ILE A 162 0.69 13.25 -4.57
C ILE A 162 0.64 14.79 -4.70
N ASN A 163 -0.05 15.48 -3.79
CA ASN A 163 -0.19 16.94 -3.88
C ASN A 163 1.08 17.73 -3.55
N SER A 164 2.00 17.20 -2.72
CA SER A 164 3.25 17.90 -2.41
C SER A 164 4.16 18.02 -3.62
N TYR A 165 4.08 17.08 -4.56
CA TYR A 165 4.89 17.08 -5.78
C TYR A 165 4.27 17.97 -6.88
N TRP A 166 2.95 18.06 -6.96
CA TRP A 166 2.22 18.85 -7.98
C TRP A 166 1.86 20.28 -7.57
N ARG A 167 2.40 20.76 -6.45
CA ARG A 167 2.01 22.03 -5.83
C ARG A 167 2.39 23.30 -6.63
N ASN A 168 2.98 23.15 -7.82
CA ASN A 168 3.24 24.25 -8.75
C ASN A 168 2.12 24.49 -9.79
N THR A 169 1.01 23.73 -9.77
CA THR A 169 -0.04 23.83 -10.81
C THR A 169 -1.40 24.30 -10.28
N PHE A 170 -1.49 24.69 -9.00
CA PHE A 170 -2.70 25.25 -8.40
C PHE A 170 -2.37 26.49 -7.57
N LEU A 171 -2.11 27.59 -8.27
CA LEU A 171 -2.39 28.95 -7.80
C LEU A 171 -3.30 29.63 -8.82
#